data_AF-A0A143WX75-F1
#
_entry.id   AF-A0A143WX75-F1
#
_cell.length_a   1.000
_cell.length_b   1.000
_cell.length_c   1.000
_cell.angle_alpha   90.00
_cell.angle_beta   90.00
_cell.angle_gamma   90.00
#
_symmetry.space_group_name_H-M   'P 1'
#
loop_
_entity.id
_entity.type
_entity.pdbx_description
1 polymer ?
#
loop_
_entity_poly.entity_id
_entity_poly.type
_entity_poly.pdbx_seq_one_letter_code
_entity_poly.pdbx_strand_id
1 'polypeptide(L)'
;MAVIQIDTDILRQASSQITDKLNELQTLNASLNTIIGAIAEGWSGQASTQYHALMKNYAKQANQFQPVFQELKKYADETVNSFEDLDASCSSKIEQAF
;
A
#
# COMPACT_ATOMS: atom_id res chain seq x y z
N MET A 1 -24.59 9.20 -25.57
CA MET A 1 -23.53 9.47 -24.59
C MET A 1 -23.31 8.18 -23.83
N ALA A 2 -22.12 7.59 -23.90
CA ALA A 2 -21.79 6.50 -22.98
C ALA A 2 -21.75 7.11 -21.58
N VAL A 3 -22.74 6.75 -20.76
CA VAL A 3 -22.71 7.05 -19.34
C VAL A 3 -21.52 6.25 -18.82
N ILE A 4 -20.39 6.92 -18.60
CA ILE A 4 -19.31 6.30 -17.85
C ILE A 4 -19.87 6.15 -16.44
N GLN A 5 -20.45 4.99 -16.12
CA GLN A 5 -20.79 4.64 -14.75
C GLN A 5 -19.47 4.38 -14.04
N ILE A 6 -18.93 5.41 -13.42
CA ILE A 6 -17.74 5.32 -12.61
C ILE A 6 -18.19 4.96 -11.21
N ASP A 7 -17.84 3.75 -10.79
CA ASP A 7 -18.10 3.29 -9.43
C ASP A 7 -16.97 3.78 -8.50
N THR A 8 -17.07 5.05 -8.12
CA THR A 8 -16.13 5.70 -7.19
C THR A 8 -16.11 5.01 -5.83
N ASP A 9 -17.19 4.33 -5.44
CA ASP A 9 -17.27 3.54 -4.22
C ASP A 9 -16.39 2.28 -4.29
N ILE A 10 -16.35 1.57 -5.43
CA ILE A 10 -15.41 0.45 -5.63
C ILE A 10 -13.95 0.93 -5.53
N LEU A 11 -13.63 2.09 -6.12
CA LEU A 11 -12.27 2.65 -6.04
C LEU A 11 -11.88 3.05 -4.61
N ARG A 12 -12.79 3.68 -3.86
CA ARG A 12 -12.59 3.99 -2.43
C ARG A 12 -12.44 2.71 -1.60
N GLN A 13 -13.25 1.69 -1.86
CA GLN A 13 -13.15 0.39 -1.20
C GLN A 13 -11.80 -0.26 -1.49
N ALA A 14 -11.32 -0.22 -2.73
CA ALA A 14 -10.00 -0.73 -3.11
C ALA A 14 -8.87 0.04 -2.40
N SER A 15 -8.94 1.38 -2.30
CA SER A 15 -7.95 2.17 -1.55
C SER A 15 -7.94 1.82 -0.05
N SER A 16 -9.11 1.59 0.56
CA SER A 16 -9.21 1.11 1.94
C SER A 16 -8.56 -0.27 2.11
N GLN A 17 -8.84 -1.21 1.22
CA GLN A 17 -8.24 -2.55 1.27
C GLN A 17 -6.71 -2.51 1.11
N ILE A 18 -6.19 -1.63 0.23
CA ILE A 18 -4.74 -1.43 0.09
C ILE A 18 -4.15 -0.89 1.40
N THR A 19 -4.84 0.03 2.07
CA THR A 19 -4.41 0.56 3.37
C THR A 19 -4.34 -0.54 4.44
N ASP A 20 -5.36 -1.39 4.53
CA ASP A 20 -5.39 -2.51 5.47
C ASP A 20 -4.24 -3.49 5.21
N LYS A 21 -4.01 -3.83 3.94
CA LYS A 21 -2.91 -4.73 3.55
C LYS A 21 -1.54 -4.12 3.83
N LEU A 22 -1.40 -2.80 3.73
CA LEU A 22 -0.16 -2.10 4.08
C LEU A 22 0.12 -2.18 5.58
N ASN A 23 -0.90 -1.99 6.42
CA ASN A 23 -0.78 -2.15 7.88
C ASN A 23 -0.43 -3.59 8.27
N GLU A 24 -1.03 -4.58 7.60
CA GLU A 24 -0.71 -6.00 7.78
C GLU A 24 0.76 -6.29 7.42
N LEU A 25 1.23 -5.75 6.29
CA LEU A 25 2.62 -5.89 5.84
C LEU A 25 3.62 -5.24 6.80
N GLN A 26 3.31 -4.06 7.34
CA GLN A 26 4.13 -3.41 8.37
C GLN A 26 4.22 -4.25 9.65
N THR A 27 3.09 -4.80 10.09
CA THR A 27 3.03 -5.67 11.27
C THR A 27 3.86 -6.93 11.06
N LEU A 28 3.76 -7.55 9.88
CA LEU A 28 4.54 -8.74 9.53
C LEU A 28 6.05 -8.43 9.49
N ASN A 29 6.45 -7.28 8.93
CA ASN A 29 7.84 -6.81 8.93
C ASN A 29 8.39 -6.57 10.34
N ALA A 30 7.59 -5.99 11.23
CA ALA A 30 7.98 -5.79 12.63
C ALA A 30 8.17 -7.13 13.36
N SER A 31 7.25 -8.08 13.15
CA SER A 31 7.34 -9.44 13.69
C SER A 31 8.59 -10.17 13.18
N LEU A 32 8.85 -10.10 11.87
CA LEU A 32 10.04 -10.68 11.26
C LEU A 32 11.32 -10.13 11.91
N ASN A 33 11.44 -8.81 12.06
CA ASN A 33 12.61 -8.20 12.71
C ASN A 33 12.77 -8.62 14.17
N THR A 34 11.66 -8.76 14.90
CA THR A 34 11.67 -9.22 16.30
C THR A 34 12.20 -10.65 16.41
N ILE A 35 11.72 -11.56 15.55
CA ILE A 35 12.17 -12.95 15.51
C ILE A 35 13.65 -13.03 15.14
N ILE A 36 14.09 -12.25 14.15
CA ILE A 36 15.51 -12.17 13.74
C ILE A 36 16.40 -11.73 14.90
N GLY A 37 15.97 -10.73 15.68
CA GLY A 37 16.67 -10.27 16.87
C GLY A 37 16.74 -11.34 17.95
N ALA A 38 15.60 -11.93 18.30
CA ALA A 38 15.51 -12.96 19.35
C ALA A 38 16.37 -14.20 19.04
N ILE A 39 16.42 -14.63 17.77
CA ILE A 39 17.27 -15.76 17.35
C ILE A 39 18.76 -15.40 17.45
N ALA A 40 19.13 -14.14 17.19
CA ALA A 40 20.52 -13.70 17.24
C ALA A 40 21.06 -13.56 18.68
N GLU A 41 20.21 -13.23 19.66
CA GLU A 41 20.63 -12.97 21.06
C GLU A 41 21.23 -14.19 21.77
N GLY A 42 20.92 -15.41 21.33
CA GLY A 42 21.46 -16.65 21.91
C GLY A 42 22.40 -17.43 20.99
N TRP A 43 22.56 -17.01 19.74
CA TRP A 43 23.23 -17.82 18.72
C TRP A 43 24.52 -17.16 18.25
N SER A 44 25.66 -17.69 18.69
CA SER A 44 27.00 -17.25 18.27
C SER A 44 27.63 -18.21 17.26
N GLY A 45 28.52 -17.70 16.41
CA GLY A 45 29.32 -18.49 15.47
C GLY A 45 29.02 -18.20 14.00
N GLN A 46 29.78 -18.82 13.11
CA GLN A 46 29.79 -18.48 11.68
C GLN A 46 28.47 -18.78 10.97
N ALA A 47 27.74 -19.81 11.42
CA ALA A 47 26.39 -20.13 10.93
C ALA A 47 25.36 -19.06 11.32
N SER A 48 25.43 -18.54 12.55
CA SER A 48 24.56 -17.45 13.02
C SER A 48 24.78 -16.17 12.20
N THR A 49 26.04 -15.82 11.91
CA THR A 49 26.36 -14.66 11.07
C THR A 49 25.75 -14.77 9.67
N GLN A 50 25.84 -15.95 9.04
CA GLN A 50 25.23 -16.17 7.72
C GLN A 50 23.70 -16.13 7.77
N TYR A 51 23.10 -16.76 8.78
CA TYR A 51 21.66 -16.71 9.00
C TYR A 51 21.18 -15.26 9.18
N HIS A 52 21.85 -14.49 10.02
CA HIS A 52 21.48 -13.11 10.29
C HIS A 52 21.63 -12.21 9.06
N ALA A 53 22.66 -12.43 8.24
CA ALA A 53 22.84 -11.74 6.96
C ALA A 53 21.70 -12.08 5.97
N LEU A 54 21.34 -13.36 5.85
CA LEU A 54 20.24 -13.81 5.00
C LEU A 54 18.90 -13.20 5.45
N MET A 55 18.63 -13.24 6.74
CA MET A 55 17.40 -12.71 7.31
C MET A 55 17.29 -11.19 7.20
N LYS A 56 18.40 -10.46 7.35
CA LYS A 56 18.43 -9.01 7.05
C LYS A 56 18.12 -8.71 5.59
N ASN A 57 18.57 -9.55 4.65
CA ASN A 57 18.22 -9.39 3.24
C ASN A 57 16.73 -9.65 2.99
N TYR A 58 16.14 -10.66 3.63
CA TYR A 58 14.70 -10.89 3.55
C TYR A 58 13.89 -9.74 4.14
N ALA A 59 14.27 -9.24 5.31
CA ALA A 59 13.64 -8.06 5.90
C ALA A 59 13.75 -6.83 4.98
N LYS A 60 14.91 -6.63 4.35
CA LYS A 60 15.10 -5.55 3.38
C LYS A 60 14.17 -5.70 2.17
N GLN A 61 14.06 -6.89 1.59
CA GLN A 61 13.14 -7.16 0.47
C GLN A 61 11.68 -6.97 0.88
N ALA A 62 11.30 -7.43 2.06
CA ALA A 62 9.93 -7.28 2.56
C ALA A 62 9.54 -5.80 2.77
N ASN A 63 10.50 -4.95 3.15
CA ASN A 63 10.30 -3.50 3.22
C ASN A 63 10.22 -2.82 1.84
N GLN A 64 10.73 -3.43 0.76
CA GLN A 64 10.63 -2.88 -0.60
C GLN A 64 9.20 -2.94 -1.16
N PHE A 65 8.35 -3.83 -0.65
CA PHE A 65 6.95 -3.88 -1.07
C PHE A 65 6.12 -2.70 -0.55
N GLN A 66 6.49 -2.14 0.61
CA GLN A 66 5.78 -1.03 1.21
C GLN A 66 5.66 0.19 0.28
N PRO A 67 6.74 0.73 -0.34
CA PRO A 67 6.60 1.85 -1.27
C PRO A 67 5.78 1.52 -2.52
N VAL A 68 5.81 0.27 -3.00
CA VAL A 68 5.00 -0.16 -4.15
C VAL A 68 3.50 -0.09 -3.82
N PHE A 69 3.10 -0.58 -2.64
CA PHE A 69 1.71 -0.47 -2.19
C PHE A 69 1.29 0.97 -1.89
N GLN A 70 2.21 1.82 -1.42
CA GLN A 70 1.94 3.26 -1.25
C GLN A 70 1.70 3.96 -2.60
N GLU A 71 2.50 3.66 -3.62
CA GLU A 71 2.33 4.22 -4.96
C GLU A 71 0.99 3.78 -5.58
N LEU A 72 0.64 2.49 -5.42
CA LEU A 72 -0.64 1.97 -5.89
C LEU A 72 -1.84 2.66 -5.20
N LYS A 73 -1.76 2.87 -3.89
CA LYS A 73 -2.77 3.62 -3.14
C LYS A 73 -2.89 5.04 -3.65
N LYS A 74 -1.76 5.72 -3.83
CA LYS A 74 -1.72 7.10 -4.34
C LYS A 74 -2.39 7.20 -5.71
N TYR A 75 -2.11 6.27 -6.62
CA TYR A 75 -2.75 6.23 -7.93
C TYR A 75 -4.27 6.03 -7.84
N ALA A 76 -4.72 5.14 -6.94
CA ALA A 76 -6.15 4.94 -6.69
C ALA A 76 -6.82 6.21 -6.14
N ASP A 77 -6.20 6.88 -5.17
CA ASP A 77 -6.71 8.12 -4.58
C ASP A 77 -6.76 9.27 -5.60
N GLU A 78 -5.70 9.44 -6.41
CA GLU A 78 -5.65 10.45 -7.47
C GLU A 78 -6.72 10.21 -8.54
N THR A 79 -6.96 8.95 -8.88
CA THR A 79 -8.01 8.56 -9.84
C THR A 79 -9.39 8.91 -9.32
N VAL A 80 -9.69 8.63 -8.04
CA VAL A 80 -10.97 9.02 -7.40
C VAL A 80 -11.15 10.53 -7.44
N ASN A 81 -10.16 11.29 -7.00
CA ASN A 81 -10.23 12.75 -6.96
C ASN A 81 -10.46 13.36 -8.35
N SER A 82 -9.73 12.88 -9.36
CA SER A 82 -9.87 13.36 -10.75
C SER A 82 -11.28 13.13 -11.30
N PHE A 83 -11.90 12.00 -10.96
CA PHE A 83 -13.27 11.71 -11.38
C PHE A 83 -14.31 12.53 -10.63
N GLU A 84 -14.14 12.76 -9.33
CA GLU A 84 -15.00 13.66 -8.56
C GLU A 84 -14.94 15.10 -9.10
N ASP A 85 -13.74 15.59 -9.43
CA ASP A 85 -13.54 16.90 -10.04
C ASP A 85 -14.23 17.02 -11.41
N LEU A 86 -14.12 15.96 -12.24
CA LEU A 86 -14.77 15.91 -13.55
C LEU A 86 -16.30 15.95 -13.43
N ASP A 87 -16.87 15.21 -12.47
CA ASP A 87 -18.30 15.16 -12.24
C ASP A 87 -18.84 16.50 -11.72
N ALA A 88 -18.13 17.10 -10.75
CA ALA A 88 -18.44 18.44 -10.26
C ALA A 88 -18.37 19.51 -11.38
N SER A 89 -17.36 19.43 -12.25
CA SER A 89 -17.23 20.33 -13.40
C SER A 89 -18.39 20.16 -14.39
N CYS A 90 -18.77 18.91 -14.69
CA CYS A 90 -19.91 18.63 -15.56
C CYS A 90 -21.22 19.17 -14.97
N SER A 91 -21.47 18.93 -13.68
CA SER A 91 -22.65 19.43 -12.97
C SER A 91 -22.75 20.97 -13.06
N SER A 92 -21.67 21.68 -12.76
CA SER A 92 -21.64 23.16 -12.82
C SER A 92 -21.92 23.71 -14.23
N LYS A 93 -21.48 23.01 -15.28
CA LYS A 93 -21.77 23.40 -16.67
C LYS A 93 -23.23 23.18 -17.06
N ILE A 94 -23.85 22.14 -16.51
CA ILE A 94 -25.28 21.86 -16.73
C ILE A 94 -26.12 22.94 -16.03
N GLU A 95 -25.80 23.31 -14.79
CA GLU A 95 -26.49 24.39 -14.07
C GLU A 95 -26.40 25.73 -14.79
N GLN A 96 -25.27 26.05 -15.42
CA GLN A 96 -25.10 27.28 -16.20
C GLN A 96 -25.80 27.28 -17.57
N ALA A 97 -26.24 26.12 -18.05
CA ALA A 97 -26.90 25.96 -19.35
C ALA A 97 -28.43 26.11 -19.28
N PHE A 98 -29.00 26.20 -18.08
CA PHE A 98 -30.42 26.46 -17.80
C PHE A 98 -30.63 27.83 -17.18
#